data_AF-A0A0B7HJK0-F1
#
_entry.id   AF-A0A0B7HJK0-F1
#
_cell.length_a   1.000
_cell.length_b   1.000
_cell.length_c   1.000
_cell.angle_alpha   90.00
_cell.angle_beta   90.00
_cell.angle_gamma   90.00
#
_symmetry.space_group_name_H-M   'P 1'
#
loop_
_entity.id
_entity.type
_entity.pdbx_description
1 polymer ?
#
loop_
_entity_poly.entity_id
_entity_poly.type
_entity_poly.pdbx_seq_one_letter_code
_entity_poly.pdbx_strand_id
1 'polypeptide(L)'
;MGDYRINYSFYAAAEIGSEKKTTQTDFFSFTTNGQFLKMGVDYNTYGNWYGMENMIFVGGRYAFSRFSQQLDSYHIYKNHQYWQENTQGTNTKWLGEYNGRTAHWLEFIIGMKVELLQNLYAGTSIRLGFRLGHTQKGGFPNYWIPGFNRVWEGSRFGMNFNYGITYLVPFYKKEKSKSKEQKAQK
;
A
#
# COMPACT_ATOMS: atom_id res chain seq x y z
N MET A 1 3.60 5.15 8.76
CA MET A 1 2.71 4.08 9.24
C MET A 1 2.75 4.07 10.76
N GLY A 2 1.61 3.91 11.41
CA GLY A 2 1.54 3.78 12.85
C GLY A 2 0.56 2.67 13.23
N ASP A 3 0.85 2.00 14.33
CA ASP A 3 -0.04 1.01 14.93
C ASP A 3 -0.26 1.33 16.42
N TYR A 4 -1.50 1.11 16.88
CA TYR A 4 -1.95 1.33 18.24
C TYR A 4 -2.42 0.02 18.85
N ARG A 5 -1.85 -0.35 20.01
CA ARG A 5 -2.19 -1.56 20.74
C ARG A 5 -3.53 -1.39 21.46
N ILE A 6 -4.59 -2.01 20.93
CA ILE A 6 -5.91 -2.04 21.58
C ILE A 6 -5.91 -3.11 22.68
N ASN A 7 -5.57 -4.35 22.32
CA ASN A 7 -5.44 -5.51 23.20
C ASN A 7 -4.08 -6.19 23.00
N TYR A 8 -3.73 -7.18 23.84
CA TYR A 8 -2.49 -7.97 23.70
C TYR A 8 -2.33 -8.65 22.33
N SER A 9 -3.44 -8.95 21.66
CA SER A 9 -3.47 -9.65 20.37
C SER A 9 -3.96 -8.79 19.21
N PHE A 10 -4.56 -7.62 19.45
CA PHE A 10 -5.16 -6.78 18.41
C PHE A 10 -4.54 -5.39 18.38
N TYR A 11 -4.13 -4.99 17.19
CA TYR A 11 -3.51 -3.71 16.88
C TYR A 11 -4.34 -3.01 15.80
N ALA A 12 -4.68 -1.74 16.01
CA ALA A 12 -5.22 -0.91 14.94
C ALA A 12 -4.07 -0.24 14.21
N ALA A 13 -4.03 -0.37 12.88
CA ALA A 13 -2.99 0.21 12.06
C ALA A 13 -3.57 1.24 11.09
N ALA A 14 -2.89 2.37 10.97
CA ALA A 14 -3.21 3.39 9.98
C ALA A 14 -1.94 3.82 9.24
N GLU A 15 -2.07 4.03 7.94
CA GLU A 15 -0.99 4.45 7.07
C GLU A 15 -1.52 5.53 6.13
N ILE A 16 -0.93 6.71 6.22
CA ILE A 16 -1.14 7.79 5.27
C ILE A 16 0.18 8.02 4.54
N GLY A 17 0.10 8.29 3.25
CA GLY A 17 1.25 8.59 2.44
C GLY A 17 0.87 9.33 1.17
N SER A 18 1.88 9.94 0.56
CA SER A 18 1.79 10.56 -0.76
C SER A 18 2.83 9.91 -1.66
N GLU A 19 2.46 9.69 -2.91
CA GLU A 19 3.34 9.08 -3.89
C GLU A 19 3.31 9.90 -5.18
N LYS A 20 4.50 10.24 -5.68
CA LYS A 20 4.70 10.80 -7.01
C LYS A 20 5.60 9.85 -7.79
N LYS A 21 5.09 9.33 -8.90
CA LYS A 21 5.84 8.41 -9.76
C LYS A 21 5.69 8.79 -11.21
N THR A 22 6.82 9.07 -11.86
CA THR A 22 6.91 9.19 -13.31
C THR A 22 7.34 7.86 -13.89
N THR A 23 6.52 7.31 -14.77
CA THR A 23 6.81 6.06 -15.47
C THR A 23 7.00 6.39 -16.95
N GLN A 24 8.20 6.16 -17.45
CA GLN A 24 8.51 6.27 -18.87
C GLN A 24 8.50 4.86 -19.46
N THR A 25 7.73 4.68 -20.52
CA THR A 25 7.71 3.48 -21.36
C THR A 25 8.02 3.91 -22.78
N ASP A 26 8.51 2.99 -23.62
CA ASP A 26 8.89 3.26 -25.01
C ASP A 26 7.75 3.89 -25.83
N PHE A 27 6.50 3.64 -25.44
CA PHE A 27 5.31 4.11 -26.16
C PHE A 27 4.55 5.23 -25.46
N PHE A 28 4.77 5.47 -24.17
CA PHE A 28 4.08 6.54 -23.44
C PHE A 28 4.79 6.87 -22.14
N SER A 29 4.75 8.15 -21.76
CA SER A 29 5.22 8.64 -20.46
C SER A 29 4.04 9.19 -19.68
N PHE A 30 3.90 8.74 -18.42
CA PHE A 30 2.88 9.26 -17.52
C PHE A 30 3.45 9.55 -16.14
N THR A 31 2.99 10.65 -15.55
CA THR A 31 3.30 11.04 -14.18
C THR A 31 2.05 10.87 -13.32
N THR A 32 2.11 10.02 -12.30
CA THR A 32 1.03 9.82 -11.33
C THR A 32 1.41 10.53 -10.03
N ASN A 33 0.50 11.36 -9.52
CA ASN A 33 0.65 12.01 -8.23
C ASN A 33 -0.62 11.81 -7.40
N GLY A 34 -0.47 11.36 -6.16
CA GLY A 34 -1.63 11.23 -5.31
C GLY A 34 -1.29 10.88 -3.87
N GLN A 35 -2.35 10.80 -3.10
CA GLN A 35 -2.31 10.45 -1.70
C GLN A 35 -3.06 9.15 -1.49
N PHE A 36 -2.67 8.40 -0.47
CA PHE A 36 -3.33 7.19 -0.07
C PHE A 36 -3.48 7.15 1.45
N LEU A 37 -4.58 6.55 1.87
CA LEU A 37 -4.92 6.27 3.24
C LEU A 37 -5.26 4.79 3.36
N LYS A 38 -4.64 4.11 4.30
CA LYS A 38 -4.91 2.70 4.63
C LYS A 38 -5.24 2.62 6.11
N MET A 39 -6.29 1.90 6.44
CA MET A 39 -6.74 1.71 7.82
C MET A 39 -7.13 0.25 8.00
N GLY A 40 -6.80 -0.33 9.14
CA GLY A 40 -7.14 -1.72 9.38
C GLY A 40 -6.70 -2.23 10.74
N VAL A 41 -6.70 -3.55 10.84
CA VAL A 41 -6.36 -4.27 12.07
C VAL A 41 -5.35 -5.36 11.79
N ASP A 42 -4.38 -5.48 12.69
CA ASP A 42 -3.36 -6.50 12.68
C ASP A 42 -3.56 -7.39 13.93
N TYR A 43 -3.60 -8.71 13.73
CA TYR A 43 -3.71 -9.72 14.77
C TYR A 43 -2.35 -10.37 15.01
N ASN A 44 -1.85 -10.27 16.25
CA ASN A 44 -0.64 -10.96 16.64
C ASN A 44 -0.96 -12.43 16.92
N THR A 45 -0.38 -13.33 16.13
CA THR A 45 -0.57 -14.78 16.29
C THR A 45 0.54 -15.40 17.15
N TYR A 46 1.63 -14.66 17.42
CA TYR A 46 2.75 -15.17 18.16
C TYR A 46 2.58 -14.98 19.68
N GLY A 47 2.73 -16.07 20.43
CA GLY A 47 2.83 -16.05 21.88
C GLY A 47 4.24 -15.64 22.30
N ASN A 48 4.48 -14.34 22.45
CA ASN A 48 5.78 -13.83 22.92
C ASN A 48 6.19 -14.48 24.24
N TRP A 49 7.37 -15.13 24.24
CA TRP A 49 8.03 -15.57 25.47
C TRP A 49 8.44 -14.35 26.31
N TYR A 50 8.53 -14.53 27.63
CA TYR A 50 8.86 -13.47 28.59
C TYR A 50 10.12 -12.69 28.15
N GLY A 51 9.96 -11.41 27.83
CA GLY A 51 11.06 -10.48 27.53
C GLY A 51 11.40 -10.25 26.06
N MET A 52 10.76 -10.95 25.10
CA MET A 52 10.92 -10.64 23.66
C MET A 52 9.66 -9.97 23.11
N GLU A 53 9.80 -8.93 22.28
CA GLU A 53 8.67 -8.27 21.60
C GLU A 53 8.58 -8.58 20.08
N ASN A 54 9.13 -9.72 19.65
CA ASN A 54 8.97 -10.22 18.28
C ASN A 54 7.51 -10.54 17.95
N MET A 55 7.01 -10.13 16.78
CA MET A 55 5.61 -10.29 16.42
C MET A 55 5.47 -10.88 15.03
N ILE A 56 4.77 -12.00 14.91
CA ILE A 56 4.28 -12.50 13.63
C ILE A 56 2.80 -12.15 13.57
N PHE A 57 2.43 -11.36 12.56
CA PHE A 57 1.10 -10.78 12.47
C PHE A 57 0.45 -11.06 11.13
N VAL A 58 -0.86 -11.23 11.22
CA VAL A 58 -1.76 -11.32 10.08
C VAL A 58 -2.78 -10.20 10.21
N GLY A 59 -3.04 -9.48 9.12
CA GLY A 59 -3.84 -8.27 9.18
C GLY A 59 -4.70 -8.08 7.95
N GLY A 60 -5.74 -7.27 8.12
CA GLY A 60 -6.60 -6.81 7.05
C GLY A 60 -6.64 -5.28 7.05
N ARG A 61 -6.39 -4.66 5.90
CA ARG A 61 -6.53 -3.21 5.72
C ARG A 61 -7.50 -2.87 4.60
N TYR A 62 -8.25 -1.81 4.80
CA TYR A 62 -8.99 -1.13 3.76
C TYR A 62 -8.20 0.11 3.36
N ALA A 63 -7.97 0.24 2.06
CA ALA A 63 -7.16 1.31 1.51
C ALA A 63 -7.96 2.10 0.48
N PHE A 64 -7.73 3.41 0.50
CA PHE A 64 -8.32 4.38 -0.38
C PHE A 64 -7.22 5.29 -0.91
N SER A 65 -7.24 5.58 -2.21
CA SER A 65 -6.33 6.52 -2.84
C SER A 65 -7.09 7.52 -3.69
N ARG A 66 -6.60 8.77 -3.66
CA ARG A 66 -7.02 9.85 -4.54
C ARG A 66 -5.79 10.37 -5.28
N PHE A 67 -5.86 10.38 -6.60
CA PHE A 67 -4.72 10.72 -7.44
C PHE A 67 -5.12 11.44 -8.73
N SER A 68 -4.15 12.10 -9.33
CA SER A 68 -4.19 12.57 -10.71
C SER A 68 -3.11 11.83 -11.51
N GLN A 69 -3.35 11.67 -12.81
CA GLN A 69 -2.29 11.22 -13.70
C GLN A 69 -2.22 12.17 -14.88
N GLN A 70 -1.00 12.59 -15.18
CA GLN A 70 -0.69 13.42 -16.32
C GLN A 70 -0.06 12.53 -17.40
N LEU A 71 -0.65 12.55 -18.60
CA LEU A 71 -0.03 11.91 -19.77
C LEU A 71 0.91 12.91 -20.41
N ASP A 72 2.21 12.67 -20.30
CA ASP A 72 3.27 13.59 -20.72
C ASP A 72 3.58 13.43 -22.22
N SER A 73 3.62 12.20 -22.72
CA SER A 73 3.82 11.90 -24.13
C SER A 73 3.25 10.54 -24.50
N TYR A 74 2.84 10.36 -25.76
CA TYR A 74 2.58 9.04 -26.33
C TYR A 74 3.16 8.95 -27.75
N HIS A 75 3.67 7.78 -28.09
CA HIS A 75 4.15 7.41 -29.40
C HIS A 75 3.18 6.43 -30.03
N ILE A 76 2.77 6.70 -31.26
CA ILE A 76 1.89 5.80 -32.01
C ILE A 76 2.74 4.62 -32.52
N TYR A 77 2.35 3.40 -32.17
CA TYR A 77 3.01 2.18 -32.63
C TYR A 77 2.79 1.98 -34.14
N LYS A 78 3.87 1.74 -34.91
CA LYS A 78 3.82 1.48 -36.36
C LYS A 78 4.61 0.21 -36.68
N ASN A 79 4.01 -0.73 -37.42
CA ASN A 79 4.65 -2.01 -37.80
C ASN A 79 5.77 -1.85 -38.85
N HIS A 80 5.78 -0.75 -39.61
CA HIS A 80 6.74 -0.54 -40.71
C HIS A 80 7.45 0.81 -40.55
N GLN A 81 8.75 0.74 -40.29
CA GLN A 81 9.62 1.88 -39.97
C GLN A 81 10.36 2.45 -41.20
N TYR A 82 9.88 2.14 -42.40
CA TYR A 82 10.51 2.52 -43.69
C TYR A 82 10.41 4.03 -43.99
N TRP A 83 9.44 4.73 -43.39
CA TRP A 83 9.21 6.17 -43.54
C TRP A 83 9.50 6.89 -42.22
N GLN A 84 10.41 7.86 -42.24
CA GLN A 84 10.81 8.71 -41.10
C GLN A 84 9.75 9.79 -40.81
N GLU A 85 8.56 9.37 -40.39
CA GLU A 85 7.48 10.28 -39.98
C GLU A 85 7.49 10.47 -38.46
N ASN A 86 7.14 11.67 -37.99
CA ASN A 86 7.06 11.95 -36.57
C ASN A 86 5.89 11.19 -35.94
N THR A 87 6.17 10.14 -35.17
CA THR A 87 5.17 9.31 -34.46
C THR A 87 4.80 9.86 -33.08
N GLN A 88 5.33 11.03 -32.70
CA GLN A 88 4.92 11.72 -31.47
C GLN A 88 3.48 12.21 -31.62
N GLY A 89 2.60 11.67 -30.78
CA GLY A 89 1.23 12.12 -30.71
C GLY A 89 1.15 13.52 -30.09
N THR A 90 0.88 14.53 -30.91
CA THR A 90 0.74 15.93 -30.49
C THR A 90 -0.69 16.33 -30.11
N ASN A 91 -1.63 15.38 -30.10
CA ASN A 91 -3.05 15.69 -29.87
C ASN A 91 -3.32 16.05 -28.40
N THR A 92 -3.61 17.33 -28.17
CA THR A 92 -3.96 17.93 -26.88
C THR A 92 -5.25 17.40 -26.24
N LYS A 93 -6.06 16.61 -26.97
CA LYS A 93 -7.22 15.91 -26.37
C LYS A 93 -6.81 14.74 -25.47
N TRP A 94 -5.63 14.16 -25.70
CA TRP A 94 -5.14 12.99 -24.97
C TRP A 94 -4.02 13.36 -23.99
N LEU A 95 -3.18 14.34 -24.36
CA LEU A 95 -2.19 14.94 -23.47
C LEU A 95 -2.90 15.90 -22.52
N GLY A 96 -2.84 15.59 -21.24
CA GLY A 96 -3.49 16.39 -20.22
C GLY A 96 -3.42 15.74 -18.84
N GLU A 97 -3.81 16.52 -17.85
CA GLU A 97 -3.97 16.03 -16.49
C GLU A 97 -5.36 15.45 -16.30
N TYR A 98 -5.41 14.16 -16.00
CA TYR A 98 -6.63 13.46 -15.66
C TYR A 98 -6.84 13.50 -14.15
N ASN A 99 -7.65 14.46 -13.73
CA ASN A 99 -7.93 14.78 -12.34
C ASN A 99 -9.11 13.99 -11.76
N GLY A 100 -9.14 13.88 -10.43
CA GLY A 100 -10.26 13.31 -9.70
C GLY A 100 -10.37 11.78 -9.79
N ARG A 101 -9.25 11.09 -9.98
CA ARG A 101 -9.22 9.63 -9.97
C ARG A 101 -9.17 9.12 -8.53
N THR A 102 -9.96 8.11 -8.27
CA THR A 102 -10.05 7.46 -6.95
C THR A 102 -9.97 5.96 -7.13
N ALA A 103 -9.40 5.29 -6.13
CA ALA A 103 -9.35 3.84 -6.07
C ALA A 103 -9.49 3.37 -4.63
N HIS A 104 -10.08 2.20 -4.44
CA HIS A 104 -10.14 1.56 -3.14
C HIS A 104 -9.96 0.05 -3.27
N TRP A 105 -9.32 -0.53 -2.27
CA TRP A 105 -8.94 -1.94 -2.26
C TRP A 105 -8.85 -2.47 -0.84
N LEU A 106 -8.92 -3.79 -0.72
CA LEU A 106 -8.63 -4.51 0.51
C LEU A 106 -7.19 -5.03 0.43
N GLU A 107 -6.45 -4.96 1.52
CA GLU A 107 -5.13 -5.57 1.64
C GLU A 107 -5.18 -6.64 2.73
N PHE A 108 -4.70 -7.82 2.39
CA PHE A 108 -4.34 -8.83 3.37
C PHE A 108 -2.84 -8.76 3.63
N ILE A 109 -2.44 -8.79 4.89
CA ILE A 109 -1.06 -8.52 5.31
C ILE A 109 -0.57 -9.70 6.13
N ILE A 110 0.63 -10.17 5.80
CA ILE A 110 1.39 -11.07 6.65
C ILE A 110 2.74 -10.42 6.86
N GLY A 111 3.17 -10.30 8.11
CA GLY A 111 4.47 -9.73 8.41
C GLY A 111 5.08 -10.27 9.68
N MET A 112 6.36 -9.97 9.82
CA MET A 112 7.12 -10.22 11.02
C MET A 112 7.81 -8.93 11.45
N LYS A 113 7.85 -8.69 12.75
CA LYS A 113 8.64 -7.65 13.40
C LYS A 113 9.63 -8.33 14.35
N VAL A 114 10.89 -7.95 14.26
CA VAL A 114 11.98 -8.44 15.10
C VAL A 114 12.59 -7.26 15.83
N GLU A 115 12.79 -7.41 17.14
CA GLU A 115 13.46 -6.41 17.96
C GLU A 115 14.97 -6.39 17.64
N LEU A 116 15.50 -5.23 17.26
CA LEU A 116 16.93 -5.01 17.02
C LEU A 116 17.62 -4.43 18.25
N LEU A 117 16.98 -3.43 18.86
CA LEU A 117 17.41 -2.74 20.08
C LEU A 117 16.17 -2.48 20.94
N GLN A 118 16.37 -2.10 22.20
CA GLN A 118 15.26 -1.67 23.05
C GLN A 118 14.44 -0.58 22.33
N ASN A 119 13.14 -0.85 22.17
CA ASN A 119 12.17 0.01 21.48
C ASN A 119 12.35 0.15 19.95
N LEU A 120 13.33 -0.50 19.33
CA LEU A 120 13.58 -0.45 17.89
C LEU A 120 13.35 -1.80 17.23
N TYR A 121 12.46 -1.84 16.25
CA TYR A 121 12.04 -3.06 15.57
C TYR A 121 12.29 -2.97 14.08
N ALA A 122 12.89 -3.99 13.49
CA ALA A 122 12.88 -4.19 12.06
C ALA A 122 11.68 -5.05 11.68
N GLY A 123 10.92 -4.61 10.69
CA GLY A 123 9.76 -5.31 10.19
C GLY A 123 9.86 -5.61 8.71
N THR A 124 9.40 -6.79 8.32
CA THR A 124 9.10 -7.12 6.92
C THR A 124 7.66 -7.57 6.81
N SER A 125 6.98 -7.18 5.74
CA SER A 125 5.59 -7.55 5.49
C SER A 125 5.30 -7.72 4.01
N ILE A 126 4.53 -8.75 3.71
CA ILE A 126 3.94 -9.02 2.40
C ILE A 126 2.48 -8.58 2.49
N ARG A 127 2.05 -7.80 1.49
CA ARG A 127 0.69 -7.28 1.38
C ARG A 127 0.09 -7.72 0.06
N LEU A 128 -1.03 -8.43 0.13
CA LEU A 128 -1.83 -8.87 -1.01
C LEU A 128 -3.04 -7.96 -1.12
N GLY A 129 -3.04 -7.09 -2.13
CA GLY A 129 -4.12 -6.17 -2.42
C GLY A 129 -5.15 -6.78 -3.37
N PHE A 130 -6.44 -6.63 -3.05
CA PHE A 130 -7.57 -6.90 -3.90
C PHE A 130 -8.33 -5.61 -4.20
N ARG A 131 -8.18 -5.12 -5.42
CA ARG A 131 -8.85 -3.91 -5.91
C ARG A 131 -10.34 -4.17 -6.11
N LEU A 132 -11.15 -3.45 -5.34
CA LEU A 132 -12.61 -3.51 -5.40
C LEU A 132 -13.15 -2.63 -6.52
N GLY A 133 -12.64 -1.40 -6.62
CA GLY A 133 -13.15 -0.41 -7.56
C GLY A 133 -12.16 0.72 -7.80
N HIS A 134 -12.28 1.34 -8.96
CA HIS A 134 -11.55 2.54 -9.30
C HIS A 134 -12.33 3.38 -10.31
N THR A 135 -12.16 4.69 -10.23
CA THR A 135 -12.78 5.64 -11.15
C THR A 135 -11.87 5.89 -12.33
N GLN A 136 -12.38 5.65 -13.54
CA GLN A 136 -11.73 6.03 -14.80
C GLN A 136 -12.61 7.09 -15.47
N LYS A 137 -12.32 8.38 -15.25
CA LYS A 137 -12.94 9.46 -16.01
C LYS A 137 -12.11 9.71 -17.28
N GLY A 138 -12.55 9.11 -18.39
CA GLY A 138 -12.19 9.42 -19.78
C GLY A 138 -10.74 9.19 -20.21
N GLY A 139 -10.55 8.59 -21.39
CA GLY A 139 -9.33 8.69 -22.21
C GLY A 139 -8.13 7.80 -21.84
N PHE A 140 -7.78 7.66 -20.56
CA PHE A 140 -6.55 6.95 -20.14
C PHE A 140 -6.79 5.99 -18.97
N PRO A 141 -6.46 4.69 -19.10
CA PRO A 141 -6.62 3.73 -18.02
C PRO A 141 -5.59 3.95 -16.90
N ASN A 142 -5.94 3.54 -15.69
CA ASN A 142 -5.09 3.73 -14.52
C ASN A 142 -4.02 2.62 -14.44
N TYR A 143 -2.82 2.86 -14.98
CA TYR A 143 -1.70 1.92 -14.90
C TYR A 143 -0.96 1.91 -13.55
N TRP A 144 -1.09 2.99 -12.79
CA TRP A 144 -0.47 3.15 -11.47
C TRP A 144 -1.47 3.77 -10.51
N ILE A 145 -1.62 3.15 -9.34
CA ILE A 145 -2.44 3.67 -8.25
C ILE A 145 -1.52 3.88 -7.06
N PRO A 146 -1.40 5.11 -6.52
CA PRO A 146 -0.60 5.38 -5.33
C PRO A 146 -0.96 4.44 -4.18
N GLY A 147 0.03 3.78 -3.61
CA GLY A 147 -0.13 2.81 -2.53
C GLY A 147 -0.59 1.39 -2.93
N PHE A 148 -1.20 1.19 -4.11
CA PHE A 148 -1.53 -0.15 -4.67
C PHE A 148 -0.49 -0.64 -5.69
N ASN A 149 0.33 0.28 -6.23
CA ASN A 149 1.34 0.08 -7.27
C ASN A 149 0.75 -0.16 -8.68
N ARG A 150 1.49 -0.91 -9.52
CA ARG A 150 1.17 -1.20 -10.91
C ARG A 150 -0.10 -2.02 -11.00
N VAL A 151 -1.00 -1.56 -11.86
CA VAL A 151 -2.24 -2.25 -12.19
C VAL A 151 -2.08 -2.90 -13.55
N TRP A 152 -2.38 -4.19 -13.62
CA TRP A 152 -2.46 -4.92 -14.88
C TRP A 152 -3.89 -4.91 -15.38
N GLU A 153 -4.06 -4.75 -16.70
CA GLU A 153 -5.36 -4.91 -17.34
C GLU A 153 -5.87 -6.35 -17.12
N GLY A 154 -7.13 -6.48 -16.70
CA GLY A 154 -7.74 -7.77 -16.34
C GLY A 154 -7.41 -8.30 -14.93
N SER A 155 -6.40 -7.77 -14.24
CA SER A 155 -6.11 -8.18 -12.85
C SER A 155 -6.75 -7.24 -11.82
N ARG A 156 -7.31 -7.85 -10.78
CA ARG A 156 -7.76 -7.15 -9.56
C ARG A 156 -6.78 -7.33 -8.40
N PHE A 157 -5.75 -8.16 -8.57
CA PHE A 157 -4.79 -8.47 -7.53
C PHE A 157 -3.52 -7.63 -7.69
N GLY A 158 -3.00 -7.16 -6.56
CA GLY A 158 -1.71 -6.52 -6.42
C GLY A 158 -0.92 -7.18 -5.30
N MET A 159 0.40 -7.19 -5.40
CA MET A 159 1.28 -7.66 -4.35
C MET A 159 2.30 -6.57 -4.04
N ASN A 160 2.58 -6.37 -2.76
CA ASN A 160 3.51 -5.37 -2.29
C ASN A 160 4.38 -5.97 -1.17
N PHE A 161 5.68 -5.75 -1.25
CA PHE A 161 6.64 -6.11 -0.22
C PHE A 161 7.13 -4.85 0.48
N ASN A 162 7.06 -4.82 1.80
CA ASN A 162 7.47 -3.69 2.61
C ASN A 162 8.49 -4.15 3.63
N TYR A 163 9.57 -3.39 3.77
CA TYR A 163 10.56 -3.53 4.81
C TYR A 163 10.77 -2.17 5.46
N GLY A 164 11.04 -2.14 6.76
CA GLY A 164 11.25 -0.87 7.44
C GLY A 164 11.57 -1.03 8.91
N ILE A 165 11.88 0.10 9.54
CA ILE A 165 12.19 0.18 10.96
C ILE A 165 11.04 0.92 11.65
N THR A 166 10.58 0.38 12.77
CA THR A 166 9.52 0.96 13.60
C THR A 166 10.09 1.22 14.99
N TYR A 167 9.71 2.34 15.59
CA TYR A 167 10.10 2.70 16.95
C TYR A 167 8.86 2.66 17.86
N LEU A 168 8.97 1.97 18.98
CA LEU A 168 7.91 1.88 19.99
C LEU A 168 8.05 3.03 20.97
N VAL A 169 7.12 3.99 20.90
CA VAL A 169 7.05 5.10 21.86
C VAL A 169 6.32 4.62 23.11
N PRO A 170 6.99 4.55 24.27
CA PRO A 170 6.39 3.99 25.49
C PRO A 170 5.53 5.04 26.20
N PHE A 171 4.26 5.18 25.81
CA PHE A 171 3.35 6.13 26.47
C PHE A 171 2.77 5.60 27.79
N TYR A 172 2.42 4.30 27.88
CA TYR A 172 1.89 3.68 29.11
C TYR A 172 2.15 2.16 29.13
N LYS A 173 2.67 1.63 30.25
CA LYS A 173 2.71 0.18 30.52
C LYS A 173 1.31 -0.31 30.91
N LYS A 174 0.56 -0.90 29.97
CA LYS A 174 -0.65 -1.67 30.34
C LYS A 174 -0.23 -2.99 30.99
N GLU A 175 -0.40 -3.10 32.30
CA GLU A 175 -0.19 -4.34 33.05
C GLU A 175 -1.09 -5.46 32.52
N LYS A 176 -0.53 -6.66 32.34
CA LYS A 176 -1.30 -7.88 32.02
C LYS A 176 -2.33 -8.08 33.13
N SER A 177 -3.61 -7.87 32.85
CA SER A 177 -4.66 -8.23 33.81
C SER A 177 -4.57 -9.74 34.04
N LYS A 178 -4.24 -10.16 35.27
CA LYS A 178 -4.23 -11.55 35.77
C LYS A 178 -5.64 -12.15 35.82
N SER A 179 -6.43 -12.06 34.76
CA SER A 179 -7.86 -12.42 34.80
C SER A 179 -8.17 -13.84 34.30
N LYS A 180 -7.22 -14.56 33.69
CA LYS A 180 -7.48 -15.93 33.19
C LYS A 180 -6.95 -17.09 34.04
N GLU A 181 -6.18 -16.83 35.10
CA GLU A 181 -5.63 -17.91 35.94
C GLU A 181 -6.51 -18.31 37.14
N GLN A 182 -7.52 -17.52 37.53
CA GLN A 182 -8.35 -17.80 38.71
C GLN A 182 -9.67 -18.55 38.43
N LYS A 183 -10.01 -18.87 37.18
CA LYS A 183 -11.20 -19.69 36.85
C LYS A 183 -10.91 -21.18 36.63
N ALA A 184 -9.65 -21.60 36.72
CA ALA A 184 -9.26 -23.02 36.63
C ALA A 184 -9.00 -23.68 38.00
N GLN A 185 -9.22 -22.96 39.11
CA GLN A 185 -8.98 -23.47 40.48
C GLN A 185 -10.17 -23.24 41.44
N LYS A 186 -11.40 -23.12 40.94
CA LYS A 186 -12.60 -23.15 41.78
C LYS A 186 -13.59 -24.18 41.27
#